data_AF-A0A2P5MZY3-F1
#
_entry.id   AF-A0A2P5MZY3-F1
#
_cell.length_a   1.000
_cell.length_b   1.000
_cell.length_c   1.000
_cell.angle_alpha   90.00
_cell.angle_beta   90.00
_cell.angle_gamma   90.00
#
_symmetry.space_group_name_H-M   'P 1'
#
loop_
_entity.id
_entity.type
_entity.pdbx_description
1 polymer ?
#
loop_
_entity_poly.entity_id
_entity_poly.type
_entity_poly.pdbx_seq_one_letter_code
_entity_poly.pdbx_strand_id
1 'polypeptide(L)'
;MQPLNHPRKPWLALTMSFVLPGFGQLYNGEANKAIWLFITFAVLSIPGLVFIALYLSNGLMLPALVISLAVTLSIWLFGMIDAWRTARRKQDYVQSGWQISGVYAVVLLLAWLAQLFLVNYVREHQAQSFYIPSNSMEPGILKGDVLFADMRYNCPGCKGAVKRGDIAIFVYPNNRTLNYIKRVIALPGDRVHISGHAVRVNDKPLTLNEEASASGILVNEAIEDQQWQVQWTNTDKQSTDVDITIPPGQAFVLGDNRNTSTDSRVFGTVPLSDIVGKARQIWFSKQPQAGIRWERLGNVVD
;
A
#
# COMPACT_ATOMS: atom_id res chain seq x y z
N MET A 1 6.36 31.27 49.29
CA MET A 1 6.46 31.85 47.93
C MET A 1 5.10 31.70 47.26
N GLN A 2 4.45 32.80 46.87
CA GLN A 2 3.21 32.72 46.10
C GLN A 2 3.52 32.18 44.70
N PRO A 3 2.75 31.23 44.15
CA PRO A 3 2.98 30.74 42.81
C PRO A 3 2.76 31.87 41.80
N LEU A 4 3.77 32.14 40.97
CA LEU A 4 3.67 33.12 39.88
C LEU A 4 2.61 32.68 38.87
N ASN A 5 1.59 33.52 38.70
CA ASN A 5 0.54 33.33 37.70
C ASN A 5 1.14 33.57 36.31
N HIS A 6 1.08 32.57 35.43
CA HIS A 6 1.59 32.68 34.06
C HIS A 6 0.43 32.42 33.09
N PRO A 7 -0.28 33.48 32.66
CA PRO A 7 -1.45 33.34 31.80
C PRO A 7 -1.09 32.59 30.52
N ARG A 8 -1.95 31.64 30.13
CA ARG A 8 -1.75 30.85 28.92
C ARG A 8 -2.02 31.73 27.70
N LYS A 9 -1.06 31.79 26.78
CA LYS A 9 -1.16 32.58 25.55
C LYS A 9 -2.01 31.81 24.53
N PRO A 10 -3.18 32.32 24.09
CA PRO A 10 -4.06 31.58 23.20
C PRO A 10 -3.44 31.26 21.83
N TRP A 11 -2.64 32.17 21.28
CA TRP A 11 -1.97 31.95 20.01
C TRP A 11 -0.92 30.83 20.12
N LEU A 12 -0.25 30.70 21.27
CA LEU A 12 0.74 29.64 21.49
C LEU A 12 0.07 28.27 21.63
N ALA A 13 -1.08 28.21 22.32
CA ALA A 13 -1.87 26.97 22.39
C ALA A 13 -2.34 26.53 20.99
N LEU A 14 -2.77 27.49 20.16
CA LEU A 14 -3.18 27.22 18.78
C LEU A 14 -2.02 26.72 17.91
N THR A 15 -0.85 27.37 17.97
CA THR A 15 0.32 26.93 17.18
C THR A 15 0.83 25.57 17.64
N MET A 16 0.81 25.28 18.95
CA MET A 16 1.18 23.96 19.46
C MET A 16 0.23 22.88 18.94
N SER A 17 -1.09 23.10 18.96
CA SER A 17 -2.06 22.15 18.37
C SER A 17 -1.98 22.05 16.84
N PHE A 18 -1.52 23.10 16.16
CA PHE A 18 -1.23 23.05 14.72
C PHE A 18 -0.03 22.14 14.45
N VAL A 19 1.03 22.18 15.26
CA VAL A 19 2.19 21.29 15.07
C VAL A 19 1.82 19.83 15.31
N LEU A 20 1.05 19.55 16.36
CA LEU A 20 0.64 18.19 16.70
C LEU A 20 -0.72 18.21 17.41
N PRO A 21 -1.73 17.43 16.93
CA PRO A 21 -3.01 17.31 17.60
C PRO A 21 -2.86 16.90 19.07
N GLY A 22 -3.53 17.63 19.96
CA GLY A 22 -3.46 17.45 21.42
C GLY A 22 -2.36 18.25 22.12
N PHE A 23 -1.37 18.80 21.40
CA PHE A 23 -0.23 19.44 22.04
C PHE A 23 -0.57 20.82 22.67
N GLY A 24 -1.52 21.56 22.10
CA GLY A 24 -2.05 22.78 22.75
C GLY A 24 -2.88 22.50 24.00
N GLN A 25 -3.60 21.36 24.06
CA GLN A 25 -4.28 20.89 25.26
C GLN A 25 -3.26 20.56 26.36
N LEU A 26 -2.14 19.93 26.00
CA LEU A 26 -1.04 19.66 26.93
C LEU A 26 -0.46 20.97 27.50
N TYR A 27 -0.25 21.99 26.66
CA TYR A 27 0.15 23.33 27.09
C TYR A 27 -0.84 23.95 28.09
N ASN A 28 -2.13 23.73 27.88
CA ASN A 28 -3.19 24.19 28.78
C ASN A 28 -3.35 23.35 30.06
N GLY A 29 -2.49 22.33 30.26
CA GLY A 29 -2.52 21.42 31.42
C GLY A 29 -3.59 20.33 31.34
N GLU A 30 -4.18 20.09 30.18
CA GLU A 30 -5.23 19.10 29.96
C GLU A 30 -4.64 17.80 29.36
N ALA A 31 -3.74 17.14 30.11
CA ALA A 31 -2.99 15.99 29.63
C ALA A 31 -3.88 14.86 29.09
N ASN A 32 -5.01 14.57 29.74
CA ASN A 32 -5.93 13.52 29.27
C ASN A 32 -6.51 13.84 27.88
N LYS A 33 -6.97 15.08 27.65
CA LYS A 33 -7.47 15.50 26.33
C LYS A 33 -6.36 15.45 25.28
N ALA A 34 -5.14 15.86 25.65
CA ALA A 34 -3.98 15.81 24.77
C ALA A 34 -3.70 14.39 24.27
N ILE A 35 -3.69 13.41 25.19
CA ILE A 35 -3.43 12.00 24.88
C ILE A 35 -4.48 11.46 23.92
N TRP A 36 -5.78 11.66 24.21
CA TRP A 36 -6.85 11.14 23.35
C TRP A 36 -6.87 11.77 21.95
N LEU A 37 -6.62 13.09 21.86
CA LEU A 37 -6.50 13.76 20.55
C LEU A 37 -5.31 13.22 19.75
N PHE A 38 -4.16 13.01 20.41
CA PHE A 38 -2.98 12.45 19.75
C PHE A 38 -3.22 11.01 19.29
N ILE A 39 -3.75 10.13 20.14
CA ILE A 39 -4.02 8.72 19.78
C ILE A 39 -5.02 8.66 18.63
N THR A 40 -6.09 9.45 18.69
CA THR A 40 -7.11 9.48 17.63
C THR A 40 -6.50 9.89 16.29
N PHE A 41 -5.68 10.95 16.29
CA PHE A 41 -4.93 11.37 15.10
C PHE A 41 -3.96 10.29 14.60
N ALA A 42 -3.16 9.72 15.52
CA ALA A 42 -2.16 8.71 15.18
C ALA A 42 -2.79 7.50 14.48
N VAL A 43 -3.94 7.03 14.97
CA VAL A 43 -4.70 5.91 14.38
C VAL A 43 -5.37 6.30 13.06
N LEU A 44 -6.07 7.44 13.01
CA LEU A 44 -6.84 7.86 11.82
C LEU A 44 -5.97 8.37 10.66
N SER A 45 -4.70 8.67 10.92
CA SER A 45 -3.73 9.09 9.90
C SER A 45 -3.37 7.93 8.95
N ILE A 46 -2.09 7.60 8.78
CA ILE A 46 -1.64 6.59 7.83
C ILE A 46 -2.20 5.18 8.12
N PRO A 47 -2.24 4.68 9.38
CA PRO A 47 -2.77 3.35 9.68
C PRO A 47 -4.24 3.18 9.27
N GLY A 48 -5.09 4.16 9.60
CA GLY A 48 -6.51 4.16 9.25
C GLY A 48 -6.72 4.20 7.72
N LEU A 49 -5.95 5.03 7.02
CA LEU A 49 -6.02 5.09 5.55
C LEU A 49 -5.57 3.77 4.90
N VAL A 50 -4.50 3.15 5.41
CA VAL A 50 -4.04 1.84 4.94
C VAL A 50 -5.08 0.75 5.18
N PHE A 51 -5.71 0.76 6.36
CA PHE A 51 -6.79 -0.17 6.66
C PHE A 51 -7.97 -0.03 5.67
N ILE A 52 -8.39 1.20 5.39
CA ILE A 52 -9.43 1.46 4.38
C ILE A 52 -8.97 0.93 3.01
N ALA A 53 -7.73 1.20 2.60
CA ALA A 53 -7.22 0.80 1.30
C ALA A 53 -7.13 -0.73 1.11
N LEU A 54 -6.74 -1.47 2.16
CA LEU A 54 -6.56 -2.92 2.05
C LEU A 54 -7.87 -3.72 2.15
N TYR A 55 -8.86 -3.21 2.87
CA TYR A 55 -10.02 -4.01 3.30
C TYR A 55 -11.36 -3.55 2.75
N LEU A 56 -11.49 -2.30 2.31
CA LEU A 56 -12.74 -1.81 1.77
C LEU A 56 -12.89 -2.17 0.29
N SER A 57 -14.11 -2.47 -0.13
CA SER A 57 -14.43 -2.78 -1.52
C SER A 57 -14.25 -1.56 -2.43
N ASN A 58 -14.02 -1.80 -3.72
CA ASN A 58 -13.69 -0.77 -4.73
C ASN A 58 -14.66 0.41 -4.72
N GLY A 59 -15.97 0.14 -4.61
CA GLY A 59 -17.00 1.18 -4.63
C GLY A 59 -17.05 2.06 -3.38
N LEU A 60 -16.63 1.53 -2.21
CA LEU A 60 -16.71 2.25 -0.94
C LEU A 60 -15.40 2.92 -0.54
N MET A 61 -14.27 2.45 -1.09
CA MET A 61 -12.96 2.87 -0.63
C MET A 61 -12.68 4.36 -0.87
N LEU A 62 -12.84 4.87 -2.09
CA LEU A 62 -12.55 6.28 -2.37
C LEU A 62 -13.42 7.22 -1.52
N PRO A 63 -14.76 7.02 -1.41
CA PRO A 63 -15.57 7.75 -0.45
C PRO A 63 -15.05 7.65 0.98
N ALA A 64 -14.66 6.45 1.44
CA ALA A 64 -14.15 6.25 2.79
C ALA A 64 -12.80 6.96 3.04
N LEU A 65 -11.90 6.99 2.06
CA LEU A 65 -10.64 7.74 2.16
C LEU A 65 -10.89 9.24 2.25
N VAL A 66 -11.81 9.77 1.42
CA VAL A 66 -12.20 11.19 1.45
C VAL A 66 -12.86 11.54 2.79
N ILE A 67 -13.77 10.70 3.28
CA ILE A 67 -14.43 10.88 4.58
C ILE A 67 -13.39 10.81 5.71
N SER A 68 -12.49 9.83 5.69
CA SER A 68 -11.43 9.68 6.70
C SER A 68 -10.51 10.90 6.74
N LEU A 69 -10.14 11.43 5.57
CA LEU A 69 -9.37 12.66 5.45
C LEU A 69 -10.14 13.85 6.03
N ALA A 70 -11.41 14.03 5.64
CA ALA A 70 -12.25 15.10 6.15
C ALA A 70 -12.45 15.02 7.68
N VAL A 71 -12.67 13.83 8.22
CA VAL A 71 -12.79 13.58 9.66
C VAL A 71 -11.47 13.93 10.37
N THR A 72 -10.33 13.49 9.84
CA THR A 72 -9.02 13.77 10.41
C THR A 72 -8.74 15.28 10.45
N LEU A 73 -9.01 15.99 9.34
CA LEU A 73 -8.87 17.45 9.27
C LEU A 73 -9.84 18.17 10.23
N SER A 74 -11.07 17.67 10.36
CA SER A 74 -12.08 18.23 11.27
C SER A 74 -11.67 18.08 12.73
N ILE A 75 -11.14 16.91 13.13
CA ILE A 75 -10.62 16.66 14.48
C ILE A 75 -9.41 17.55 14.76
N TRP A 76 -8.53 17.73 13.77
CA TRP A 76 -7.36 18.60 13.91
C TRP A 76 -7.77 20.07 14.11
N LEU A 77 -8.68 20.57 13.28
CA LEU A 77 -9.22 21.93 13.41
C LEU A 77 -9.95 22.12 14.74
N PHE A 78 -10.75 21.13 15.15
CA PHE A 78 -11.40 21.13 16.46
C PHE A 78 -10.37 21.24 17.59
N GLY A 79 -9.30 20.44 17.56
CA GLY A 79 -8.22 20.48 18.54
C GLY A 79 -7.52 21.84 18.62
N MET A 80 -7.33 22.52 17.48
CA MET A 80 -6.77 23.88 17.45
C MET A 80 -7.72 24.91 18.10
N ILE A 81 -9.01 24.85 17.75
CA ILE A 81 -10.02 25.78 18.28
C ILE A 81 -10.23 25.55 19.79
N ASP A 82 -10.31 24.29 20.23
CA ASP A 82 -10.45 23.92 21.64
C ASP A 82 -9.26 24.40 22.47
N ALA A 83 -8.02 24.20 21.99
CA ALA A 83 -6.82 24.69 22.67
C ALA A 83 -6.81 26.21 22.81
N TRP A 84 -7.20 26.94 21.76
CA TRP A 84 -7.30 28.40 21.80
C TRP A 84 -8.40 28.88 22.77
N ARG A 85 -9.60 28.29 22.72
CA ARG A 85 -10.72 28.65 23.61
C ARG A 85 -10.37 28.40 25.07
N THR A 86 -9.76 27.26 25.38
CA THR A 86 -9.36 26.91 26.74
C THR A 86 -8.27 27.82 27.27
N ALA A 87 -7.26 28.16 26.44
CA ALA A 87 -6.23 29.12 26.81
C ALA A 87 -6.82 30.50 27.10
N ARG A 88 -7.82 30.96 26.34
CA ARG A 88 -8.52 32.23 26.62
C ARG A 88 -9.22 32.22 27.97
N ARG A 89 -9.81 31.10 28.39
CA ARG A 89 -10.52 30.97 29.68
C ARG A 89 -9.55 30.85 30.86
N LYS A 90 -8.36 30.29 30.66
CA LYS A 90 -7.34 30.04 31.70
C LYS A 90 -6.35 31.20 31.84
N GLN A 91 -6.85 32.39 32.19
CA GLN A 91 -5.99 33.56 32.46
C GLN A 91 -5.29 33.46 33.84
N ASP A 92 -5.95 32.88 34.84
CA ASP A 92 -5.40 32.73 36.21
C ASP A 92 -4.79 31.36 36.50
N TYR A 93 -4.13 30.78 35.50
CA TYR A 93 -3.65 29.41 35.59
C TYR A 93 -2.26 29.34 36.23
N VAL A 94 -2.20 28.63 37.37
CA VAL A 94 -0.95 28.24 38.01
C VAL A 94 -0.38 27.02 37.29
N GLN A 95 0.85 27.15 36.79
CA GLN A 95 1.53 26.08 36.06
C GLN A 95 1.87 24.92 36.98
N SER A 96 1.65 23.70 36.51
CA SER A 96 2.14 22.50 37.19
C SER A 96 3.65 22.36 37.00
N GLY A 97 4.35 21.72 37.94
CA GLY A 97 5.82 21.61 37.95
C GLY A 97 6.43 20.91 36.73
N TRP A 98 5.64 20.11 36.00
CA TRP A 98 6.09 19.44 34.77
C TRP A 98 5.97 20.32 33.51
N GLN A 99 5.29 21.47 33.57
CA GLN A 99 4.96 22.30 32.40
C GLN A 99 6.08 23.25 31.99
N ILE A 100 7.31 22.75 32.00
CA ILE A 100 8.51 23.46 31.56
C ILE A 100 8.83 23.17 30.09
N SER A 101 9.53 24.08 29.42
CA SER A 101 9.87 23.98 27.99
C SER A 101 10.57 22.68 27.62
N GLY A 102 11.48 22.19 28.47
CA GLY A 102 12.20 20.93 28.25
C GLY A 102 11.26 19.72 28.20
N VAL A 103 10.25 19.65 29.06
CA VAL A 103 9.27 18.55 29.05
C VAL A 103 8.43 18.59 27.79
N TYR A 104 7.98 19.77 27.35
CA TYR A 104 7.25 19.90 26.08
C TYR A 104 8.10 19.43 24.89
N ALA A 105 9.38 19.81 24.84
CA ALA A 105 10.28 19.38 23.77
C ALA A 105 10.47 17.86 23.76
N VAL A 106 10.65 17.25 24.93
CA VAL A 106 10.77 15.78 25.07
C VAL A 106 9.48 15.08 24.65
N VAL A 107 8.31 15.54 25.11
CA VAL A 107 7.02 14.94 24.74
C VAL A 107 6.77 15.06 23.23
N LEU A 108 7.08 16.22 22.63
CA LEU A 108 6.96 16.41 21.18
C LEU A 108 7.86 15.43 20.42
N LEU A 109 9.12 15.29 20.84
CA LEU A 109 10.06 14.35 20.22
C LEU A 109 9.57 12.91 20.35
N LEU A 110 9.12 12.49 21.53
CA LEU A 110 8.60 11.13 21.75
C LEU A 110 7.34 10.86 20.94
N ALA A 111 6.41 11.83 20.85
CA ALA A 111 5.21 11.71 20.03
C ALA A 111 5.55 11.60 18.54
N TRP A 112 6.52 12.38 18.07
CA TRP A 112 7.01 12.30 16.69
C TRP A 112 7.68 10.95 16.39
N LEU A 113 8.53 10.45 17.28
CA LEU A 113 9.17 9.13 17.16
C LEU A 113 8.13 8.00 17.20
N ALA A 114 7.13 8.09 18.09
CA ALA A 114 6.04 7.12 18.18
C ALA A 114 5.23 7.08 16.88
N GLN A 115 4.91 8.25 16.31
CA GLN A 115 4.22 8.33 15.02
C GLN A 115 5.06 7.76 13.88
N LEU A 116 6.36 8.10 13.81
CA LEU A 116 7.27 7.57 12.80
C LEU A 116 7.37 6.05 12.88
N PHE A 117 7.53 5.51 14.09
CA PHE A 117 7.55 4.07 14.34
C PHE A 117 6.24 3.40 13.88
N LEU A 118 5.08 3.96 14.25
CA LEU A 118 3.78 3.44 13.86
C LEU A 118 3.60 3.41 12.34
N VAL A 119 3.98 4.49 11.64
CA VAL A 119 3.91 4.58 10.18
C VAL A 119 4.81 3.55 9.50
N ASN A 120 6.06 3.42 9.98
CA ASN A 120 7.00 2.45 9.43
C ASN A 120 6.55 1.01 9.70
N TYR A 121 6.02 0.73 10.89
CA TYR A 121 5.46 -0.57 11.23
C TYR A 121 4.33 -0.96 10.28
N VAL A 122 3.37 -0.05 10.04
CA VAL A 122 2.28 -0.28 9.07
C VAL A 122 2.83 -0.48 7.65
N ARG A 123 3.82 0.31 7.24
CA ARG A 123 4.41 0.19 5.90
C ARG A 123 5.09 -1.16 5.69
N GLU A 124 5.85 -1.62 6.67
CA GLU A 124 6.66 -2.83 6.57
C GLU A 124 5.82 -4.11 6.77
N HIS A 125 4.79 -4.06 7.61
CA HIS A 125 4.07 -5.27 8.03
C HIS A 125 2.63 -5.36 7.52
N GLN A 126 2.07 -4.28 6.94
CA GLN A 126 0.67 -4.28 6.48
C GLN A 126 0.56 -3.91 5.01
N ALA A 127 0.94 -2.69 4.63
CA ALA A 127 0.79 -2.23 3.25
C ALA A 127 1.96 -1.37 2.80
N GLN A 128 2.49 -1.71 1.62
CA GLN A 128 3.51 -0.92 0.97
C GLN A 128 3.03 -0.44 -0.40
N SER A 129 3.46 0.77 -0.77
CA SER A 129 3.18 1.35 -2.08
C SER A 129 4.32 1.08 -3.05
N PHE A 130 4.01 0.66 -4.28
CA PHE A 130 4.96 0.39 -5.35
C PHE A 130 4.60 1.15 -6.62
N TYR A 131 5.58 1.86 -7.20
CA TYR A 131 5.45 2.50 -8.50
C TYR A 131 5.75 1.51 -9.63
N ILE A 132 4.97 1.54 -10.71
CA ILE A 132 5.11 0.63 -11.85
C ILE A 132 5.82 1.32 -13.02
N PRO A 133 7.10 1.00 -13.30
CA PRO A 133 7.87 1.68 -14.34
C PRO A 133 7.75 1.04 -15.74
N SER A 134 7.13 -0.13 -15.86
CA SER A 134 7.15 -0.97 -17.08
C SER A 134 5.76 -1.43 -17.51
N ASN A 135 5.68 -1.93 -18.75
CA ASN A 135 4.43 -2.38 -19.40
C ASN A 135 4.22 -3.91 -19.28
N SER A 136 5.00 -4.60 -18.45
CA SER A 136 5.03 -6.08 -18.40
C SER A 136 3.75 -6.73 -17.85
N MET A 137 2.89 -5.95 -17.19
CA MET A 137 1.63 -6.40 -16.58
C MET A 137 0.40 -5.80 -17.27
N GLU A 138 0.56 -5.21 -18.45
CA GLU A 138 -0.56 -4.74 -19.27
C GLU A 138 -1.38 -5.94 -19.78
N PRO A 139 -2.71 -5.81 -19.98
CA PRO A 139 -3.50 -4.58 -19.86
C PRO A 139 -3.97 -4.27 -18.43
N GLY A 140 -3.87 -5.22 -17.49
CA GLY A 140 -4.38 -5.06 -16.13
C GLY A 140 -3.70 -3.94 -15.33
N ILE A 141 -2.37 -3.91 -15.36
CA ILE A 141 -1.54 -2.92 -14.67
C ILE A 141 -0.70 -2.16 -15.70
N LEU A 142 -0.86 -0.85 -15.74
CA LEU A 142 -0.22 0.00 -16.73
C LEU A 142 1.01 0.69 -16.15
N LYS A 143 1.98 1.01 -17.01
CA LYS A 143 3.09 1.88 -16.63
C LYS A 143 2.57 3.21 -16.08
N GLY A 144 3.16 3.66 -14.97
CA GLY A 144 2.75 4.86 -14.24
C GLY A 144 1.63 4.62 -13.21
N ASP A 145 1.12 3.39 -13.07
CA ASP A 145 0.31 3.01 -11.93
C ASP A 145 1.16 2.99 -10.64
N VAL A 146 0.50 3.24 -9.52
CA VAL A 146 1.04 3.09 -8.17
C VAL A 146 0.09 2.18 -7.40
N LEU A 147 0.63 1.08 -6.90
CA LEU A 147 -0.13 0.01 -6.29
C LEU A 147 0.09 -0.03 -4.79
N PHE A 148 -0.96 -0.33 -4.02
CA PHE A 148 -0.81 -0.91 -2.70
C PHE A 148 -0.66 -2.41 -2.81
N ALA A 149 0.29 -2.94 -2.05
CA ALA A 149 0.49 -4.36 -1.89
C ALA A 149 0.34 -4.75 -0.42
N ASP A 150 -0.31 -5.89 -0.18
CA ASP A 150 -0.46 -6.50 1.14
C ASP A 150 0.84 -7.22 1.51
N MET A 151 1.52 -6.72 2.56
CA MET A 151 2.79 -7.26 3.06
C MET A 151 2.58 -8.43 4.02
N ARG A 152 1.33 -8.76 4.36
CA ARG A 152 1.00 -9.94 5.19
C ARG A 152 0.93 -11.23 4.37
N TYR A 153 1.21 -11.10 3.09
CA TYR A 153 1.25 -12.18 2.13
C TYR A 153 2.60 -12.88 2.24
N ASN A 154 2.58 -14.21 2.43
CA ASN A 154 3.75 -15.06 2.45
C ASN A 154 4.82 -14.70 3.51
N CYS A 155 4.40 -14.08 4.62
CA CYS A 155 5.29 -13.77 5.75
C CYS A 155 5.36 -14.88 6.80
N PRO A 156 6.47 -14.97 7.58
CA PRO A 156 6.60 -15.93 8.66
C PRO A 156 5.47 -15.79 9.70
N GLY A 157 4.71 -16.87 9.93
CA GLY A 157 3.59 -16.90 10.89
C GLY A 157 2.27 -16.34 10.36
N CYS A 158 2.22 -15.91 9.09
CA CYS A 158 1.02 -15.34 8.47
C CYS A 158 0.15 -16.42 7.81
N LYS A 159 -1.18 -16.19 7.76
CA LYS A 159 -2.13 -17.14 7.17
C LYS A 159 -2.18 -17.09 5.63
N GLY A 160 -1.73 -16.00 5.02
CA GLY A 160 -1.79 -15.80 3.57
C GLY A 160 -0.68 -16.55 2.86
N ALA A 161 -0.97 -17.74 2.34
CA ALA A 161 -0.07 -18.47 1.45
C ALA A 161 -0.15 -17.94 0.01
N VAL A 162 0.93 -18.12 -0.75
CA VAL A 162 0.98 -17.81 -2.18
C VAL A 162 0.01 -18.72 -2.92
N LYS A 163 -0.89 -18.14 -3.73
CA LYS A 163 -1.81 -18.90 -4.58
C LYS A 163 -1.50 -18.68 -6.05
N ARG A 164 -1.95 -19.62 -6.87
CA ARG A 164 -1.94 -19.44 -8.32
C ARG A 164 -2.91 -18.30 -8.68
N GLY A 165 -2.60 -17.57 -9.74
CA GLY A 165 -3.33 -16.38 -10.18
C GLY A 165 -2.99 -15.10 -9.42
N ASP A 166 -2.35 -15.17 -8.25
CA ASP A 166 -1.98 -13.99 -7.47
C ASP A 166 -0.95 -13.11 -8.21
N ILE A 167 -1.14 -11.79 -8.18
CA ILE A 167 -0.14 -10.82 -8.64
C ILE A 167 0.86 -10.58 -7.50
N ALA A 168 2.03 -11.17 -7.60
CA ALA A 168 3.06 -11.13 -6.58
C ALA A 168 4.13 -10.07 -6.88
N ILE A 169 4.57 -9.39 -5.83
CA ILE A 169 5.79 -8.57 -5.81
C ILE A 169 6.89 -9.39 -5.15
N PHE A 170 8.04 -9.46 -5.80
CA PHE A 170 9.17 -10.25 -5.32
C PHE A 170 10.51 -9.59 -5.64
N VAL A 171 11.53 -9.94 -4.86
CA VAL A 171 12.90 -9.50 -5.10
C VAL A 171 13.45 -10.25 -6.31
N TYR A 172 13.92 -9.53 -7.32
CA TYR A 172 14.38 -10.14 -8.57
C TYR A 172 15.62 -11.04 -8.35
N PRO A 173 15.59 -12.34 -8.73
CA PRO A 173 16.68 -13.28 -8.41
C PRO A 173 18.05 -12.86 -8.96
N ASN A 174 18.11 -12.32 -10.18
CA ASN A 174 19.39 -11.97 -10.82
C ASN A 174 19.90 -10.58 -10.42
N ASN A 175 19.07 -9.75 -9.79
CA ASN A 175 19.49 -8.49 -9.19
C ASN A 175 18.60 -8.13 -7.99
N ARG A 176 19.13 -8.42 -6.80
CA ARG A 176 18.45 -8.27 -5.51
C ARG A 176 18.16 -6.83 -5.09
N THR A 177 18.61 -5.82 -5.85
CA THR A 177 18.29 -4.41 -5.61
C THR A 177 16.96 -4.00 -6.23
N LEU A 178 16.34 -4.87 -7.03
CA LEU A 178 15.13 -4.58 -7.79
C LEU A 178 13.98 -5.47 -7.31
N ASN A 179 12.78 -4.87 -7.24
CA ASN A 179 11.54 -5.59 -7.04
C ASN A 179 10.79 -5.72 -8.37
N TYR A 180 10.32 -6.92 -8.67
CA TYR A 180 9.52 -7.24 -9.85
C TYR A 180 8.09 -7.57 -9.42
N ILE A 181 7.15 -7.35 -10.33
CA ILE A 181 5.75 -7.69 -10.18
C ILE A 181 5.33 -8.58 -11.35
N LYS A 182 4.78 -9.76 -11.04
CA LYS A 182 4.32 -10.77 -12.00
C LYS A 182 3.16 -11.56 -11.43
N ARG A 183 2.41 -12.25 -12.28
CA ARG A 183 1.38 -13.19 -11.87
C ARG A 183 1.99 -14.56 -11.57
N VAL A 184 1.62 -15.16 -10.45
CA VAL A 184 2.00 -16.52 -10.08
C VAL A 184 1.16 -17.49 -10.91
N ILE A 185 1.81 -18.27 -11.76
CA ILE A 185 1.13 -19.24 -12.63
C ILE A 185 1.15 -20.63 -12.04
N ALA A 186 2.26 -21.02 -11.42
CA ALA A 186 2.44 -22.35 -10.88
C ALA A 186 3.27 -22.34 -9.58
N LEU A 187 2.98 -23.32 -8.73
CA LEU A 187 3.53 -23.52 -7.39
C LEU A 187 4.31 -24.85 -7.31
N PRO A 188 5.01 -25.14 -6.20
CA PRO A 188 5.81 -26.37 -6.09
C PRO A 188 5.05 -27.64 -6.45
N GLY A 189 5.64 -28.46 -7.31
CA GLY A 189 5.06 -29.72 -7.81
C GLY A 189 4.20 -29.59 -9.06
N ASP A 190 3.80 -28.37 -9.44
CA ASP A 190 3.07 -28.16 -10.69
C ASP A 190 3.97 -28.36 -11.91
N ARG A 191 3.39 -28.83 -13.02
CA ARG A 191 4.04 -28.87 -14.33
C ARG A 191 3.48 -27.77 -15.23
N VAL A 192 4.37 -26.91 -15.74
CA VAL A 192 4.04 -25.85 -16.69
C VAL A 192 4.51 -26.25 -18.08
N HIS A 193 3.60 -26.17 -19.05
CA HIS A 193 3.90 -26.35 -20.46
C HIS A 193 3.44 -25.11 -21.24
N ILE A 194 4.37 -24.46 -21.94
CA ILE A 194 4.13 -23.28 -22.78
C ILE A 194 4.58 -23.63 -24.19
N SER A 195 3.68 -23.44 -25.16
CA SER A 195 3.96 -23.61 -26.59
C SER A 195 3.18 -22.56 -27.38
N GLY A 196 3.90 -21.62 -28.01
CA GLY A 196 3.26 -20.47 -28.66
C GLY A 196 2.47 -19.62 -27.65
N HIS A 197 1.18 -19.39 -27.91
CA HIS A 197 0.31 -18.62 -27.01
C HIS A 197 -0.40 -19.46 -25.94
N ALA A 198 -0.31 -20.79 -26.02
CA ALA A 198 -0.97 -21.68 -25.10
C ALA A 198 -0.13 -21.92 -23.84
N VAL A 199 -0.72 -21.67 -22.68
CA VAL A 199 -0.14 -21.99 -21.36
C VAL A 199 -0.99 -23.08 -20.70
N ARG A 200 -0.32 -24.13 -20.22
CA ARG A 200 -0.96 -25.25 -19.51
C ARG A 200 -0.29 -25.45 -18.16
N VAL A 201 -1.09 -25.71 -17.13
CA VAL A 201 -0.64 -26.08 -15.78
C VAL A 201 -1.25 -27.43 -15.43
N ASN A 202 -0.43 -28.43 -15.12
CA ASN A 202 -0.86 -29.81 -14.84
C ASN A 202 -1.79 -30.34 -15.94
N ASP A 203 -1.35 -30.18 -17.20
CA ASP A 203 -2.06 -30.55 -18.43
C ASP A 203 -3.40 -29.83 -18.69
N LYS A 204 -3.84 -28.92 -17.80
CA LYS A 204 -5.04 -28.09 -18.00
C LYS A 204 -4.68 -26.78 -18.69
N PRO A 205 -5.34 -26.40 -19.80
CA PRO A 205 -5.11 -25.10 -20.43
C PRO A 205 -5.64 -23.96 -19.55
N LEU A 206 -4.91 -22.85 -19.50
CA LEU A 206 -5.38 -21.62 -18.85
C LEU A 206 -6.28 -20.79 -19.77
N THR A 207 -6.03 -20.86 -21.09
CA THR A 207 -6.79 -20.12 -22.10
C THR A 207 -8.26 -20.52 -22.11
N LEU A 208 -9.15 -19.54 -21.93
CA LEU A 208 -10.59 -19.69 -22.12
C LEU A 208 -11.01 -19.31 -23.53
N ASN A 209 -10.59 -18.12 -23.98
CA ASN A 209 -10.86 -17.60 -25.31
C ASN A 209 -9.75 -16.65 -25.77
N GLU A 210 -9.72 -16.43 -27.08
CA GLU A 210 -8.77 -15.53 -27.73
C GLU A 210 -9.56 -14.56 -28.62
N GLU A 211 -9.20 -13.28 -28.54
CA GLU A 211 -9.81 -12.21 -29.30
C GLU A 211 -8.72 -11.42 -30.02
N ALA A 212 -8.94 -11.16 -31.31
CA ALA A 212 -8.06 -10.29 -32.07
C ALA A 212 -8.21 -8.85 -31.56
N SER A 213 -7.08 -8.19 -31.32
CA SER A 213 -6.99 -6.80 -30.89
C SER A 213 -6.16 -6.00 -31.88
N ALA A 214 -6.36 -4.68 -31.92
CA ALA A 214 -5.65 -3.79 -32.84
C ALA A 214 -4.12 -3.86 -32.68
N SER A 215 -3.63 -4.27 -31.50
CA SER A 215 -2.21 -4.40 -31.17
C SER A 215 -1.73 -5.85 -31.05
N GLY A 216 -2.53 -6.86 -31.41
CA GLY A 216 -2.16 -8.27 -31.31
C GLY A 216 -3.33 -9.17 -30.90
N ILE A 217 -3.12 -10.07 -29.94
CA ILE A 217 -4.16 -10.98 -29.43
C ILE A 217 -4.37 -10.73 -27.94
N LEU A 218 -5.63 -10.59 -27.53
CA LEU A 218 -6.04 -10.63 -26.13
C LEU A 218 -6.52 -12.04 -25.82
N VAL A 219 -6.02 -12.60 -24.73
CA VAL A 219 -6.39 -13.94 -24.28
C VAL A 219 -6.96 -13.81 -22.88
N ASN A 220 -8.18 -14.30 -22.67
CA ASN A 220 -8.68 -14.43 -21.30
C ASN A 220 -8.25 -15.78 -20.78
N GLU A 221 -7.56 -15.75 -19.66
CA GLU A 221 -7.07 -16.93 -18.97
C GLU A 221 -7.81 -17.10 -17.65
N ALA A 222 -7.90 -18.33 -17.21
CA ALA A 222 -8.44 -18.67 -15.90
C ALA A 222 -7.62 -19.74 -15.22
N ILE A 223 -7.52 -19.61 -13.90
CA ILE A 223 -7.07 -20.69 -13.04
C ILE A 223 -7.95 -20.70 -11.80
N GLU A 224 -8.49 -21.88 -11.49
CA GLU A 224 -9.42 -22.05 -10.36
C GLU A 224 -10.59 -21.05 -10.48
N ASP A 225 -10.78 -20.15 -9.51
CA ASP A 225 -11.87 -19.17 -9.48
C ASP A 225 -11.45 -17.77 -10.01
N GLN A 226 -10.21 -17.63 -10.50
CA GLN A 226 -9.67 -16.35 -10.97
C GLN A 226 -9.62 -16.31 -12.50
N GLN A 227 -9.93 -15.13 -13.05
CA GLN A 227 -9.84 -14.84 -14.48
C GLN A 227 -9.11 -13.52 -14.69
N TRP A 228 -8.26 -13.46 -15.71
CA TRP A 228 -7.56 -12.25 -16.09
C TRP A 228 -7.34 -12.22 -17.59
N GLN A 229 -7.04 -11.02 -18.09
CA GLN A 229 -6.71 -10.82 -19.49
C GLN A 229 -5.20 -10.69 -19.65
N VAL A 230 -4.63 -11.40 -20.61
CA VAL A 230 -3.24 -11.26 -21.05
C VAL A 230 -3.20 -10.78 -22.49
N GLN A 231 -2.12 -10.09 -22.86
CA GLN A 231 -1.93 -9.61 -24.21
C GLN A 231 -0.67 -10.18 -24.86
N TRP A 232 -0.81 -10.50 -26.15
CA TRP A 232 0.26 -10.90 -27.03
C TRP A 232 0.40 -9.87 -28.16
N THR A 233 1.36 -8.94 -28.06
CA THR A 233 1.45 -7.78 -28.96
C THR A 233 2.30 -7.97 -30.22
N ASN A 234 3.05 -9.07 -30.30
CA ASN A 234 3.86 -9.39 -31.48
C ASN A 234 3.84 -10.90 -31.72
N THR A 235 3.02 -11.35 -32.66
CA THR A 235 2.84 -12.77 -32.98
C THR A 235 4.10 -13.42 -33.59
N ASP A 236 5.04 -12.61 -34.11
CA ASP A 236 6.26 -13.12 -34.75
C ASP A 236 7.37 -13.44 -33.74
N LYS A 237 7.27 -12.89 -32.51
CA LYS A 237 8.20 -13.21 -31.45
C LYS A 237 7.85 -14.59 -30.90
N GLN A 238 8.52 -15.61 -31.44
CA GLN A 238 8.38 -17.00 -31.02
C GLN A 238 8.44 -17.06 -29.49
N SER A 239 7.36 -17.54 -28.88
CA SER A 239 7.36 -17.80 -27.44
C SER A 239 8.36 -18.91 -27.17
N THR A 240 9.12 -18.78 -26.09
CA THR A 240 10.04 -19.82 -25.66
C THR A 240 9.21 -21.01 -25.22
N ASP A 241 9.39 -22.16 -25.88
CA ASP A 241 8.79 -23.41 -25.42
C ASP A 241 9.37 -23.74 -24.03
N VAL A 242 8.49 -23.92 -23.07
CA VAL A 242 8.84 -24.23 -21.68
C VAL A 242 8.13 -25.50 -21.28
N ASP A 243 8.87 -26.46 -20.73
CA ASP A 243 8.34 -27.66 -20.09
C ASP A 243 9.12 -27.89 -18.80
N ILE A 244 8.50 -27.57 -17.66
CA ILE A 244 9.17 -27.61 -16.36
C ILE A 244 8.21 -28.03 -15.26
N THR A 245 8.72 -28.87 -14.35
CA THR A 245 8.06 -29.14 -13.06
C THR A 245 8.68 -28.23 -12.00
N ILE A 246 7.84 -27.50 -11.27
CA ILE A 246 8.30 -26.46 -10.34
C ILE A 246 8.93 -27.11 -9.10
N PRO A 247 10.20 -26.79 -8.78
CA PRO A 247 10.87 -27.37 -7.62
C PRO A 247 10.20 -27.00 -6.28
N PRO A 248 10.47 -27.77 -5.20
CA PRO A 248 10.09 -27.39 -3.84
C PRO A 248 10.52 -25.97 -3.48
N GLY A 249 9.62 -25.19 -2.88
CA GLY A 249 9.91 -23.83 -2.42
C GLY A 249 10.08 -22.78 -3.52
N GLN A 250 9.72 -23.09 -4.77
CA GLN A 250 9.82 -22.19 -5.93
C GLN A 250 8.43 -21.90 -6.53
N ALA A 251 8.30 -20.80 -7.25
CA ALA A 251 7.13 -20.44 -8.02
C ALA A 251 7.52 -20.09 -9.46
N PHE A 252 6.61 -20.31 -10.41
CA PHE A 252 6.76 -19.87 -11.79
C PHE A 252 5.84 -18.68 -12.03
N VAL A 253 6.40 -17.59 -12.53
CA VAL A 253 5.67 -16.32 -12.68
C VAL A 253 5.72 -15.84 -14.13
N LEU A 254 4.61 -15.25 -14.60
CA LEU A 254 4.50 -14.65 -15.92
C LEU A 254 3.99 -13.21 -15.83
N GLY A 255 4.37 -12.38 -16.80
CA GLY A 255 3.72 -11.09 -17.00
C GLY A 255 2.46 -11.24 -17.83
N ASP A 256 1.45 -10.40 -17.54
CA ASP A 256 0.22 -10.36 -18.33
C ASP A 256 0.47 -9.83 -19.75
N ASN A 257 1.53 -9.04 -19.95
CA ASN A 257 2.01 -8.68 -21.28
C ASN A 257 3.06 -9.69 -21.75
N ARG A 258 2.60 -10.73 -22.44
CA ARG A 258 3.37 -11.95 -22.71
C ARG A 258 4.55 -11.75 -23.65
N ASN A 259 4.54 -10.74 -24.53
CA ASN A 259 5.66 -10.52 -25.45
C ASN A 259 6.77 -9.62 -24.90
N THR A 260 6.44 -8.72 -23.97
CA THR A 260 7.38 -7.71 -23.46
C THR A 260 7.83 -7.97 -22.03
N SER A 261 7.20 -8.91 -21.35
CA SER A 261 7.58 -9.32 -20.01
C SER A 261 8.90 -10.09 -19.98
N THR A 262 9.83 -9.65 -19.12
CA THR A 262 10.93 -10.49 -18.64
C THR A 262 10.45 -11.21 -17.39
N ASP A 263 10.20 -12.51 -17.51
CA ASP A 263 9.60 -13.37 -16.48
C ASP A 263 10.26 -14.75 -16.43
N SER A 264 9.61 -15.74 -15.82
CA SER A 264 10.22 -17.06 -15.59
C SER A 264 10.60 -17.82 -16.86
N ARG A 265 10.08 -17.42 -18.03
CA ARG A 265 10.54 -17.94 -19.34
C ARG A 265 11.99 -17.55 -19.65
N VAL A 266 12.48 -16.48 -19.03
CA VAL A 266 13.81 -15.92 -19.27
C VAL A 266 14.75 -16.20 -18.09
N PHE A 267 14.29 -15.95 -16.85
CA PHE A 267 15.16 -16.05 -15.66
C PHE A 267 14.92 -17.30 -14.79
N GLY A 268 13.97 -18.16 -15.17
CA GLY A 268 13.64 -19.36 -14.38
C GLY A 268 12.68 -19.09 -13.22
N THR A 269 12.64 -20.01 -12.25
CA THR A 269 11.70 -19.93 -11.13
C THR A 269 12.14 -18.93 -10.06
N VAL A 270 11.19 -18.49 -9.24
CA VAL A 270 11.39 -17.55 -8.14
C VAL A 270 11.25 -18.28 -6.81
N PRO A 271 12.20 -18.17 -5.86
CA PRO A 271 12.04 -18.70 -4.53
C PRO A 271 10.81 -18.10 -3.85
N LEU A 272 9.97 -18.92 -3.20
CA LEU A 272 8.82 -18.43 -2.45
C LEU A 272 9.26 -17.43 -1.37
N SER A 273 10.44 -17.60 -0.77
CA SER A 273 10.99 -16.65 0.22
C SER A 273 11.24 -15.25 -0.34
N ASP A 274 11.32 -15.09 -1.66
CA ASP A 274 11.55 -13.80 -2.31
C ASP A 274 10.27 -13.04 -2.61
N ILE A 275 9.11 -13.69 -2.50
CA ILE A 275 7.79 -13.09 -2.66
C ILE A 275 7.46 -12.32 -1.38
N VAL A 276 7.45 -11.00 -1.49
CA VAL A 276 7.33 -10.07 -0.36
C VAL A 276 5.93 -9.50 -0.18
N GLY A 277 5.08 -9.58 -1.21
CA GLY A 277 3.74 -9.01 -1.11
C GLY A 277 2.84 -9.38 -2.28
N LYS A 278 1.53 -9.25 -2.06
CA LYS A 278 0.51 -9.39 -3.11
C LYS A 278 0.02 -8.01 -3.53
N ALA A 279 0.09 -7.68 -4.81
CA ALA A 279 -0.53 -6.46 -5.32
C ALA A 279 -2.05 -6.55 -5.12
N ARG A 280 -2.67 -5.47 -4.65
CA ARG A 280 -4.10 -5.44 -4.34
C ARG A 280 -4.82 -4.37 -5.10
N GLN A 281 -4.24 -3.18 -5.24
CA GLN A 281 -5.02 -2.05 -5.73
C GLN A 281 -4.18 -0.93 -6.30
N ILE A 282 -4.71 -0.26 -7.33
CA ILE A 282 -4.18 0.98 -7.89
C ILE A 282 -4.73 2.18 -7.10
N TRP A 283 -3.87 2.92 -6.39
CA TRP A 283 -4.29 4.11 -5.63
C TRP A 283 -3.90 5.42 -6.29
N PHE A 284 -2.97 5.38 -7.24
CA PHE A 284 -2.66 6.51 -8.09
C PHE A 284 -2.24 6.02 -9.47
N SER A 285 -2.48 6.83 -10.49
CA SER A 285 -2.14 6.47 -11.85
C SER A 285 -1.90 7.72 -12.68
N LYS A 286 -0.72 7.81 -13.30
CA LYS A 286 -0.35 8.94 -14.14
C LYS A 286 0.35 8.48 -15.41
N GLN A 287 -0.13 8.97 -16.54
CA GLN A 287 0.58 8.86 -17.79
C GLN A 287 1.54 10.06 -17.93
N PRO A 288 2.84 9.84 -18.23
CA PRO A 288 3.86 10.90 -18.25
C PRO A 288 3.56 12.11 -19.14
N GLN A 289 2.58 12.02 -20.05
CA GLN A 289 2.21 13.08 -21.00
C GLN A 289 0.69 13.35 -21.11
N ALA A 290 -0.17 12.45 -20.62
CA ALA A 290 -1.63 12.59 -20.72
C ALA A 290 -2.31 12.94 -19.40
N GLY A 291 -1.55 13.06 -18.30
CA GLY A 291 -2.08 13.44 -17.00
C GLY A 291 -2.51 12.26 -16.12
N ILE A 292 -3.40 12.53 -15.17
CA ILE A 292 -3.87 11.57 -14.17
C ILE A 292 -5.01 10.72 -14.76
N ARG A 293 -4.93 9.40 -14.58
CA ARG A 293 -5.94 8.41 -14.99
C ARG A 293 -6.91 8.15 -13.83
N TRP A 294 -7.90 9.02 -13.69
CA TRP A 294 -8.86 9.00 -12.58
C TRP A 294 -9.71 7.72 -12.54
N GLU A 295 -10.02 7.17 -13.71
CA GLU A 295 -10.79 5.93 -13.90
C GLU A 295 -10.08 4.68 -13.36
N ARG A 296 -8.77 4.77 -13.09
CA ARG A 296 -7.99 3.65 -12.53
C ARG A 296 -7.90 3.69 -11.01
N LEU A 297 -8.26 4.82 -10.40
CA LEU A 297 -8.10 5.01 -8.97
C LEU A 297 -9.09 4.13 -8.19
N GLY A 298 -8.56 3.26 -7.34
CA GLY A 298 -9.32 2.31 -6.54
C GLY A 298 -9.55 0.95 -7.21
N ASN A 299 -9.09 0.75 -8.46
CA ASN A 299 -9.21 -0.54 -9.13
C ASN A 299 -8.38 -1.61 -8.40
N VAL A 300 -9.05 -2.69 -8.02
CA VAL A 300 -8.40 -3.87 -7.45
C VAL A 300 -7.79 -4.70 -8.57
N VAL A 301 -6.60 -5.23 -8.30
CA VAL A 301 -5.80 -6.04 -9.22
C VAL A 301 -5.64 -7.42 -8.61
N ASP A 302 -6.59 -8.32 -8.92
CA ASP A 302 -6.68 -9.68 -8.38
C ASP A 302 -6.57 -10.77 -9.45
#